data_AF-A0ABD1GAL7-F1
#
_entry.id   AF-A0ABD1GAL7-F1
#
_cell.length_a   1.000
_cell.length_b   1.000
_cell.length_c   1.000
_cell.angle_alpha   90.00
_cell.angle_beta   90.00
_cell.angle_gamma   90.00
#
_symmetry.space_group_name_H-M   'P 1'
#
loop_
_entity.id
_entity.type
_entity.pdbx_description
1 polymer ?
#
loop_
_entity_poly.entity_id
_entity_poly.type
_entity_poly.pdbx_seq_one_letter_code
_entity_poly.pdbx_strand_id
1 'polypeptide(L)'
;MMMYLMRRPPKDFEELVLEHFRKRGPYILKACDAYMNGNLIGSLAKDASASDSITNFNSVGFKLMLAKLLPKLVYALNDVGAMCQGFEHLTQL
;
A
#
# COMPACT_ATOMS: atom_id res chain seq x y z
N MET A 1 6.95 6.36 5.63
CA MET A 1 7.79 5.31 6.26
C MET A 1 8.18 4.21 5.28
N MET A 2 7.24 3.49 4.64
CA MET A 2 7.54 2.39 3.71
C MET A 2 8.51 2.78 2.57
N MET A 3 8.22 3.86 1.84
CA MET A 3 9.11 4.34 0.76
C MET A 3 10.51 4.73 1.24
N TYR A 4 10.64 5.20 2.49
CA TYR A 4 11.95 5.55 3.02
C TYR A 4 12.79 4.30 3.25
N LEU A 5 12.21 3.25 3.84
CA LEU A 5 12.90 1.97 4.07
C LEU A 5 13.30 1.30 2.75
N MET A 6 12.48 1.38 1.71
CA MET A 6 12.84 0.87 0.39
C MET A 6 14.02 1.65 -0.24
N ARG A 7 14.05 2.98 -0.08
CA ARG A 7 15.10 3.84 -0.66
C ARG A 7 16.41 3.85 0.14
N ARG A 8 16.31 3.66 1.45
CA ARG A 8 17.43 3.66 2.39
C ARG A 8 17.22 2.54 3.40
N PRO A 9 17.41 1.28 2.98
CA PRO A 9 17.35 0.17 3.91
C PRO A 9 18.43 0.35 4.99
N PRO A 10 18.18 -0.10 6.24
CA PRO A 10 19.22 -0.16 7.25
C PRO A 10 20.38 -1.01 6.77
N LYS A 11 21.60 -0.60 7.14
CA LYS A 11 22.81 -1.35 6.85
C LYS A 11 22.68 -2.78 7.36
N ASP A 12 23.09 -3.74 6.55
CA ASP A 12 23.07 -5.17 6.85
C ASP A 12 21.65 -5.80 6.84
N PHE A 13 20.62 -5.05 6.42
CA PHE A 13 19.23 -5.50 6.29
C PHE A 13 18.63 -5.20 4.89
N GLU A 14 19.44 -4.79 3.93
CA GLU A 14 19.02 -4.37 2.60
C GLU A 14 18.14 -5.41 1.92
N GLU A 15 18.64 -6.64 1.81
CA GLU A 15 17.95 -7.74 1.15
C GLU A 15 16.63 -8.10 1.86
N LEU A 16 16.65 -8.14 3.20
CA LEU A 16 15.46 -8.45 4.00
C LEU A 16 14.35 -7.43 3.75
N VAL A 17 14.70 -6.13 3.74
CA VAL A 17 13.74 -5.04 3.52
C VAL A 17 13.19 -5.10 2.10
N LEU A 18 14.05 -5.24 1.09
CA LEU A 18 13.63 -5.31 -0.31
C LEU A 18 12.77 -6.55 -0.56
N GLU A 19 13.15 -7.72 -0.05
CA GLU A 19 12.37 -8.94 -0.19
C GLU A 19 11.00 -8.83 0.49
N HIS A 20 10.95 -8.22 1.67
CA HIS A 20 9.68 -7.97 2.37
C HIS A 20 8.75 -7.13 1.51
N PHE A 21 9.19 -5.98 1.00
CA PHE A 21 8.34 -5.09 0.20
C PHE A 21 8.02 -5.67 -1.18
N ARG A 22 8.92 -6.47 -1.77
CA ARG A 22 8.65 -7.24 -2.98
C ARG A 22 7.49 -8.22 -2.77
N LYS A 23 7.52 -9.01 -1.69
CA LYS A 23 6.47 -10.00 -1.36
C LYS A 23 5.17 -9.35 -0.88
N ARG A 24 5.26 -8.25 -0.14
CA ARG A 24 4.10 -7.59 0.49
C ARG A 24 3.48 -6.48 -0.34
N GLY A 25 4.15 -6.00 -1.39
CA GLY A 25 3.65 -4.94 -2.27
C GLY A 25 2.20 -5.14 -2.75
N PRO A 26 1.81 -6.31 -3.28
CA PRO A 26 0.43 -6.55 -3.70
C PRO A 26 -0.60 -6.37 -2.56
N TYR A 27 -0.26 -6.84 -1.35
CA TYR A 27 -1.12 -6.71 -0.17
C TYR A 27 -1.21 -5.27 0.32
N ILE A 28 -0.11 -4.51 0.24
CA ILE A 28 -0.08 -3.08 0.56
C ILE A 28 -1.00 -2.32 -0.39
N LEU A 29 -0.91 -2.59 -1.70
CA LEU A 29 -1.76 -1.95 -2.71
C LEU A 29 -3.24 -2.33 -2.56
N LYS A 30 -3.55 -3.60 -2.31
CA LYS A 30 -4.91 -4.07 -2.00
C LYS A 30 -5.49 -3.34 -0.78
N ALA A 31 -4.70 -3.15 0.27
CA ALA A 31 -5.13 -2.39 1.44
C ALA A 31 -5.39 -0.91 1.11
N CYS A 32 -4.49 -0.27 0.36
CA CYS A 32 -4.69 1.11 -0.07
C CYS A 32 -5.93 1.28 -0.94
N ASP A 33 -6.21 0.35 -1.85
CA ASP A 33 -7.39 0.36 -2.70
C ASP A 33 -8.67 0.23 -1.86
N ALA A 34 -8.71 -0.71 -0.91
CA ALA A 34 -9.82 -0.81 0.05
C ALA A 34 -10.02 0.50 0.83
N TYR A 35 -8.94 1.14 1.28
CA TYR A 35 -9.04 2.42 1.98
C TYR A 35 -9.47 3.57 1.07
N MET A 36 -9.07 3.61 -0.20
CA MET A 36 -9.61 4.58 -1.17
C MET A 36 -11.13 4.41 -1.33
N ASN A 37 -11.60 3.17 -1.32
CA ASN A 37 -13.03 2.82 -1.31
C ASN A 37 -13.74 3.10 0.03
N GLY A 38 -13.03 3.64 1.04
CA GLY A 38 -13.63 4.10 2.29
C GLY A 38 -13.65 3.08 3.42
N ASN A 39 -13.00 1.92 3.28
CA ASN A 39 -12.88 0.97 4.37
C ASN A 39 -12.16 1.58 5.58
N LEU A 40 -12.53 1.12 6.79
CA LEU A 40 -11.92 1.57 8.04
C LEU A 40 -10.43 1.19 8.07
N ILE A 41 -9.58 2.10 8.53
CA ILE A 41 -8.15 1.82 8.65
C ILE A 41 -7.92 0.74 9.71
N GLY A 42 -7.24 -0.34 9.34
CA GLY A 42 -6.94 -1.45 10.25
C GLY A 42 -8.05 -2.50 10.38
N SER A 43 -9.12 -2.41 9.59
CA SER A 43 -10.20 -3.42 9.60
C SER A 43 -9.98 -4.60 8.65
N LEU A 44 -8.94 -4.57 7.82
CA LEU A 44 -8.72 -5.59 6.80
C LEU A 44 -8.15 -6.89 7.39
N ALA A 45 -8.48 -8.01 6.76
CA ALA A 45 -7.90 -9.31 7.10
C ALA A 45 -6.41 -9.39 6.72
N LYS A 46 -5.74 -10.49 7.11
CA LYS A 46 -4.29 -10.69 6.90
C LYS A 46 -3.89 -10.68 5.42
N ASP A 47 -4.80 -11.03 4.52
CA ASP A 47 -4.63 -11.02 3.07
C ASP A 47 -5.10 -9.70 2.43
N ALA A 48 -5.37 -8.67 3.26
CA ALA A 48 -5.92 -7.38 2.89
C ALA A 48 -7.34 -7.43 2.26
N SER A 49 -8.11 -8.50 2.47
CA SER A 49 -9.54 -8.47 2.13
C SER A 49 -10.33 -7.59 3.11
N ALA A 50 -11.38 -6.94 2.62
CA ALA A 50 -12.37 -6.32 3.49
C ALA A 50 -13.14 -7.41 4.26
N SER A 51 -13.44 -7.16 5.54
CA SER A 51 -14.41 -7.95 6.29
C SER A 51 -15.81 -7.39 6.05
N ASP A 52 -16.84 -8.24 6.11
CA ASP A 52 -18.26 -7.86 5.98
C ASP A 52 -18.77 -6.94 7.12
N SER A 53 -17.89 -6.46 8.00
CA SER A 53 -18.23 -5.58 9.10
C SER A 53 -18.47 -4.15 8.60
N ILE A 54 -19.73 -3.73 8.73
CA ILE A 54 -20.30 -2.37 8.66
C ILE A 54 -19.26 -1.25 8.46
N THR A 55 -19.37 -0.62 7.30
CA THR A 55 -18.68 0.58 6.83
C THR A 55 -18.73 1.73 7.86
N ASN A 56 -17.72 1.82 8.71
CA ASN A 56 -17.39 3.06 9.41
C ASN A 56 -16.24 3.73 8.66
N PHE A 57 -16.63 4.65 7.77
CA PHE A 57 -15.77 5.19 6.72
C PHE A 57 -14.53 5.90 7.27
N ASN A 58 -13.41 5.78 6.55
CA ASN A 58 -12.27 6.68 6.78
C ASN A 58 -12.57 8.11 6.29
N SER A 59 -11.73 9.07 6.71
CA SER A 59 -11.98 10.49 6.42
C SER A 59 -11.63 10.88 4.98
N VAL A 60 -12.33 11.87 4.43
CA VAL A 60 -12.01 12.47 3.12
C VAL A 60 -10.57 13.00 3.10
N GLY A 61 -10.14 13.65 4.18
CA GLY A 61 -8.77 14.16 4.30
C GLY A 61 -7.71 13.05 4.20
N PHE A 62 -7.98 11.88 4.79
CA PHE A 62 -7.13 10.71 4.65
C PHE A 62 -7.07 10.23 3.19
N LYS A 63 -8.21 10.10 2.51
CA LYS A 63 -8.24 9.69 1.08
C LYS A 63 -7.47 10.65 0.19
N LEU A 64 -7.61 11.96 0.40
CA LEU A 64 -6.85 12.97 -0.35
C LEU A 64 -5.34 12.85 -0.12
N MET A 65 -4.92 12.59 1.12
CA MET A 65 -3.52 12.34 1.43
C MET A 65 -3.02 11.03 0.81
N LEU A 66 -3.81 9.97 0.87
CA LEU A 66 -3.47 8.67 0.29
C LEU A 66 -3.36 8.75 -1.24
N ALA A 67 -4.29 9.41 -1.92
CA ALA A 67 -4.25 9.65 -3.37
C ALA A 67 -2.94 10.34 -3.79
N LYS A 68 -2.50 11.37 -3.07
CA LYS A 68 -1.22 12.06 -3.34
C LYS A 68 0.02 11.19 -3.16
N LEU A 69 -0.06 10.15 -2.32
CA LEU A 69 1.06 9.26 -2.01
C LEU A 69 1.08 8.01 -2.89
N LEU A 70 -0.08 7.57 -3.38
CA LEU A 70 -0.25 6.30 -4.09
C LEU A 70 0.64 6.16 -5.33
N PRO A 71 0.71 7.14 -6.25
CA PRO A 71 1.59 7.03 -7.42
C PRO A 71 3.06 6.80 -7.04
N LYS A 72 3.54 7.49 -6.00
CA LYS A 72 4.92 7.35 -5.50
C LYS A 72 5.15 6.00 -4.84
N LEU A 73 4.14 5.47 -4.15
CA LEU A 73 4.19 4.16 -3.51
C LEU A 73 4.21 3.04 -4.53
N VAL A 74 3.33 3.08 -5.54
CA VAL A 74 3.30 2.10 -6.65
C VAL A 74 4.63 2.09 -7.38
N TYR A 75 5.18 3.26 -7.70
CA TYR A 75 6.50 3.36 -8.32
C TYR A 75 7.59 2.71 -7.46
N ALA A 76 7.66 3.05 -6.17
CA ALA A 76 8.67 2.49 -5.27
C ALA A 76 8.54 0.96 -5.08
N LEU A 77 7.30 0.43 -5.07
CA LEU A 77 7.05 -1.01 -4.99
C LEU A 77 7.46 -1.73 -6.29
N ASN A 78 7.17 -1.15 -7.45
CA ASN A 78 7.62 -1.69 -8.74
C ASN A 78 9.15 -1.70 -8.84
N ASP A 79 9.83 -0.64 -8.38
CA ASP A 79 11.29 -0.52 -8.40
C ASP A 79 11.97 -1.63 -7.57
N VAL A 80 11.36 -2.05 -6.45
CA VAL A 80 11.83 -3.20 -5.65
C VAL A 80 11.33 -4.56 -6.17
N GLY A 81 10.66 -4.58 -7.32
CA GLY A 81 10.22 -5.79 -8.02
C GLY A 81 8.89 -6.39 -7.53
N ALA A 82 8.07 -5.64 -6.79
CA ALA A 82 6.75 -6.11 -6.38
C ALA A 82 5.79 -6.23 -7.59
N MET A 83 4.92 -7.24 -7.58
CA MET A 83 3.88 -7.39 -8.59
C MET A 83 2.73 -6.40 -8.35
N CYS A 84 2.76 -5.26 -9.04
CA CYS A 84 1.73 -4.22 -8.89
C CYS A 84 0.64 -4.25 -9.98
N GLN A 85 0.55 -5.35 -10.74
CA GLN A 85 -0.46 -5.53 -11.80
C GLN A 85 -1.87 -5.49 -11.21
N GLY A 86 -2.81 -4.83 -11.90
CA GLY A 86 -4.20 -4.69 -11.46
C GLY A 86 -4.46 -3.52 -10.49
N PHE A 87 -3.44 -2.69 -10.24
CA PHE A 87 -3.54 -1.48 -9.42
C PHE A 87 -3.23 -0.20 -10.22
N GLU A 88 -3.31 -0.25 -11.54
CA GLU A 88 -3.00 0.87 -12.43
C GLU A 88 -3.91 2.08 -12.17
N HIS A 89 -5.17 1.83 -11.79
CA HIS A 89 -6.12 2.88 -11.41
C HIS A 89 -5.66 3.71 -10.21
N LEU A 90 -4.86 3.13 -9.30
CA LEU A 90 -4.33 3.85 -8.14
C LEU A 90 -3.27 4.90 -8.52
N THR A 91 -2.74 4.83 -9.74
CA THR A 91 -1.73 5.79 -10.24
C THR A 91 -2.34 7.01 -10.94
N GLN A 92 -3.65 7.00 -11.19
CA GLN A 92 -4.36 8.03 -11.96
C GLN A 92 -5.31 8.89 -11.09
N LEU A 93 -5.20 8.76 -9.76
CA LEU A 93 -6.03 9.45 -8.76
C LEU A 93 -5.66 10.93 -8.56
#